data_AF-A0A7S2KYE6-F1
#
_entry.id   AF-A0A7S2KYE6-F1
#
_cell.length_a   1.000
_cell.length_b   1.000
_cell.length_c   1.000
_cell.angle_alpha   90.00
_cell.angle_beta   90.00
_cell.angle_gamma   90.00
#
_symmetry.space_group_name_H-M   'P 1'
#
loop_
_entity.id
_entity.type
_entity.pdbx_description
1 polymer ?
#
loop_
_entity_poly.entity_id
_entity_poly.type
_entity_poly.pdbx_seq_one_letter_code
_entity_poly.pdbx_strand_id
1 'polypeptide(L)'
;PERRPAELGAAQIAGLAAQHAQMLNILQRRLDRVHRLKELWARGNVARISSELTMPQDHAVFCDFARAVMRQNLESALNLDACQALLPILRDMLGSKYDEFVATAVQFVSVLLQNFSRLIADTRLSCANVPERQLDLPREERLRKCNACHDHFREILRLLPDTGAGGRFAGFRSSLQRFLQSC
;
A
#
# COMPACT_ATOMS: atom_id res chain seq x y z
N PRO A 1 -1.28 -21.28 -51.37
CA PRO A 1 -0.31 -21.31 -50.25
C PRO A 1 -1.05 -21.59 -48.93
N GLU A 2 -1.53 -22.82 -48.78
CA GLU A 2 -2.11 -23.34 -47.54
C GLU A 2 -0.96 -23.74 -46.62
N ARG A 3 -0.81 -23.06 -45.48
CA ARG A 3 0.10 -23.53 -44.42
C ARG A 3 -0.44 -24.84 -43.87
N ARG A 4 0.40 -25.87 -43.81
CA ARG A 4 0.01 -27.22 -43.38
C ARG A 4 -0.43 -27.19 -41.90
N PRO A 5 -1.48 -27.92 -41.50
CA PRO A 5 -2.02 -27.91 -40.13
C PRO A 5 -0.98 -28.28 -39.04
N ALA A 6 0.04 -29.06 -39.37
CA ALA A 6 1.16 -29.37 -38.46
C ALA A 6 2.04 -28.15 -38.13
N GLU A 7 2.21 -27.21 -39.07
CA GLU A 7 2.99 -25.98 -38.85
C GLU A 7 2.22 -24.99 -37.95
N LEU A 8 0.89 -24.98 -38.01
CA LEU A 8 0.04 -24.23 -37.08
C LEU A 8 0.14 -24.77 -35.65
N GLY A 9 0.16 -26.10 -35.46
CA GLY A 9 0.34 -26.72 -34.14
C GLY A 9 1.71 -26.43 -33.53
N ALA A 10 2.79 -26.52 -34.32
CA ALA A 10 4.14 -26.20 -33.84
C ALA A 10 4.29 -24.72 -33.44
N ALA A 11 3.74 -23.79 -34.22
CA ALA A 11 3.75 -22.37 -33.90
C ALA A 11 2.94 -22.04 -32.63
N GLN A 12 1.78 -22.69 -32.44
CA GLN A 12 0.98 -22.55 -31.22
C GLN A 12 1.71 -23.10 -29.99
N ILE A 13 2.34 -24.27 -30.09
CA ILE A 13 3.14 -24.86 -29.01
C ILE A 13 4.32 -23.96 -28.64
N ALA A 14 5.02 -23.42 -29.65
CA ALA A 14 6.12 -22.49 -29.41
C ALA A 14 5.65 -21.19 -28.72
N GLY A 15 4.50 -20.66 -29.12
CA GLY A 15 3.86 -19.51 -28.46
C GLY A 15 3.52 -19.80 -27.00
N LEU A 16 2.92 -20.96 -26.71
CA LEU A 16 2.62 -21.40 -25.35
C LEU A 16 3.89 -21.59 -24.51
N ALA A 17 4.95 -22.18 -25.08
CA ALA A 17 6.21 -22.37 -24.40
C ALA A 17 6.89 -21.04 -24.02
N ALA A 18 6.85 -20.05 -24.92
CA ALA A 18 7.37 -18.71 -24.65
C ALA A 18 6.59 -17.99 -23.54
N GLN A 19 5.25 -18.03 -23.60
CA GLN A 19 4.38 -17.47 -22.55
C GLN A 19 4.58 -18.18 -21.21
N HIS A 20 4.80 -19.50 -21.23
CA HIS A 20 5.10 -20.28 -20.04
C HIS A 20 6.40 -19.85 -19.37
N ALA A 21 7.49 -19.69 -20.14
CA ALA A 21 8.77 -19.20 -19.61
C ALA A 21 8.63 -17.80 -19.01
N GLN A 22 7.89 -16.91 -19.68
CA GLN A 22 7.59 -15.57 -19.14
C GLN A 22 6.80 -15.66 -17.82
N MET A 23 5.77 -16.51 -17.75
CA MET A 23 4.97 -16.70 -16.54
C MET A 23 5.82 -17.24 -15.39
N LEU A 24 6.67 -18.24 -15.63
CA LEU A 24 7.58 -18.79 -14.63
C LEU A 24 8.49 -17.70 -14.05
N ASN A 25 9.12 -16.89 -14.89
CA ASN A 25 9.99 -15.80 -14.44
C ASN A 25 9.24 -14.76 -13.59
N ILE A 26 8.01 -14.41 -13.99
CA ILE A 26 7.15 -13.48 -13.22
C ILE A 26 6.81 -14.07 -11.85
N LEU A 27 6.38 -15.33 -11.80
CA LEU A 27 5.98 -16.00 -10.56
C LEU A 27 7.16 -16.22 -9.62
N GLN A 28 8.32 -16.62 -10.14
CA GLN A 28 9.54 -16.78 -9.35
C GLN A 28 9.97 -15.46 -8.73
N ARG A 29 10.08 -14.38 -9.54
CA ARG A 29 10.40 -13.04 -9.01
C ARG A 29 9.39 -12.61 -7.95
N ARG A 30 8.09 -12.83 -8.18
CA ARG A 30 7.05 -12.44 -7.23
C ARG A 30 7.18 -13.21 -5.92
N LEU A 31 7.46 -14.52 -5.99
CA LEU A 31 7.70 -15.37 -4.82
C LEU A 31 8.91 -14.89 -4.01
N ASP A 32 10.05 -14.63 -4.67
CA ASP A 32 11.26 -14.13 -4.01
C ASP A 32 11.01 -12.80 -3.29
N ARG A 33 10.29 -11.89 -3.95
CA ARG A 33 9.92 -10.60 -3.35
C ARG A 33 8.98 -10.77 -2.16
N VAL A 34 7.97 -11.63 -2.24
CA VAL A 34 7.06 -11.91 -1.12
C VAL A 34 7.81 -12.57 0.05
N HIS A 35 8.74 -13.49 -0.22
CA HIS A 35 9.60 -14.07 0.81
C HIS A 35 10.43 -12.99 1.51
N ARG A 36 11.00 -12.05 0.75
CA ARG A 36 11.72 -10.91 1.31
C ARG A 36 10.83 -10.05 2.21
N LEU A 37 9.60 -9.74 1.79
CA LEU A 37 8.66 -8.99 2.64
C LEU A 37 8.28 -9.76 3.92
N LYS A 38 8.10 -11.07 3.82
CA LYS A 38 7.84 -11.95 4.97
C LYS A 38 9.01 -11.94 5.96
N GLU A 39 10.26 -11.96 5.48
CA GLU A 39 11.43 -11.85 6.36
C GLU A 39 11.49 -10.49 7.08
N LEU A 40 11.21 -9.40 6.38
CA LEU A 40 11.16 -8.06 6.98
C LEU A 40 10.07 -7.98 8.05
N TRP A 41 8.90 -8.55 7.77
CA TRP A 41 7.82 -8.68 8.75
C TRP A 41 8.25 -9.46 9.98
N ALA A 42 8.83 -10.66 9.81
CA ALA A 42 9.26 -11.51 10.90
C ALA A 42 10.33 -10.84 11.80
N ARG A 43 11.13 -9.94 11.23
CA ARG A 43 12.15 -9.14 11.96
C ARG A 43 11.58 -7.86 12.58
N GLY A 44 10.28 -7.60 12.46
CA GLY A 44 9.65 -6.35 12.92
C GLY A 44 10.06 -5.10 12.14
N ASN A 45 10.64 -5.28 10.95
CA ASN A 45 11.22 -4.20 10.15
C ASN A 45 10.35 -3.84 8.94
N VAL A 46 9.05 -3.65 9.19
CA VAL A 46 8.05 -3.37 8.15
C VAL A 46 8.32 -2.02 7.45
N ALA A 47 8.93 -1.07 8.14
CA ALA A 47 9.27 0.24 7.56
C ALA A 47 10.24 0.14 6.36
N ARG A 48 11.05 -0.93 6.28
CA ARG A 48 11.98 -1.16 5.16
C ARG A 48 11.32 -1.70 3.90
N ILE A 49 10.05 -2.09 3.95
CA ILE A 49 9.32 -2.58 2.78
C ILE A 49 9.32 -1.53 1.65
N SER A 50 9.24 -0.24 2.00
CA SER A 50 9.29 0.86 1.03
C SER A 50 10.60 0.93 0.25
N SER A 51 11.73 0.58 0.87
CA SER A 51 13.04 0.56 0.19
C SER A 51 13.26 -0.69 -0.67
N GLU A 52 12.47 -1.74 -0.50
CA GLU A 52 12.68 -3.05 -1.13
C GLU A 52 11.77 -3.27 -2.34
N LEU A 53 10.77 -2.40 -2.53
CA LEU A 53 9.80 -2.46 -3.62
C LEU A 53 10.07 -1.38 -4.66
N THR A 54 9.98 -1.75 -5.93
CA THR A 54 10.05 -0.83 -7.06
C THR A 54 8.67 -0.69 -7.68
N MET A 55 8.04 0.48 -7.52
CA MET A 55 6.72 0.75 -8.09
C MET A 55 6.84 1.38 -9.50
N PRO A 56 5.97 1.00 -10.46
CA PRO A 56 4.78 0.15 -10.32
C PRO A 56 5.02 -1.37 -10.49
N GLN A 57 6.26 -1.80 -10.71
CA GLN A 57 6.59 -3.20 -11.06
C GLN A 57 6.20 -4.20 -9.96
N ASP A 58 6.25 -3.78 -8.70
CA ASP A 58 5.97 -4.63 -7.54
C ASP A 58 4.57 -4.39 -6.93
N HIS A 59 3.63 -3.76 -7.66
CA HIS A 59 2.24 -3.62 -7.19
C HIS A 59 1.61 -4.95 -6.79
N ALA A 60 1.85 -6.00 -7.57
CA ALA A 60 1.31 -7.33 -7.32
C ALA A 60 1.88 -7.97 -6.05
N VAL A 61 3.18 -7.74 -5.77
CA VAL A 61 3.86 -8.19 -4.54
C VAL A 61 3.25 -7.50 -3.33
N PHE A 62 3.11 -6.17 -3.40
CA PHE A 62 2.53 -5.41 -2.30
C PHE A 62 1.06 -5.77 -2.05
N CYS A 63 0.28 -6.03 -3.11
CA CYS A 63 -1.08 -6.53 -2.96
C CYS A 63 -1.14 -7.85 -2.18
N ASP A 64 -0.24 -8.79 -2.47
CA ASP A 64 -0.19 -10.06 -1.73
C ASP A 64 0.15 -9.82 -0.26
N PHE A 65 1.11 -8.95 0.02
CA PHE A 65 1.48 -8.55 1.36
C PHE A 65 0.30 -7.92 2.11
N ALA A 66 -0.33 -6.90 1.54
CA ALA A 66 -1.47 -6.20 2.14
C ALA A 66 -2.64 -7.16 2.41
N ARG A 67 -2.96 -8.03 1.45
CA ARG A 67 -4.01 -9.05 1.61
C ARG A 67 -3.66 -10.08 2.66
N ALA A 68 -2.41 -10.51 2.75
CA ALA A 68 -1.97 -11.45 3.78
C ALA A 68 -2.12 -10.83 5.18
N VAL A 69 -1.69 -9.58 5.35
CA VAL A 69 -1.85 -8.84 6.62
C VAL A 69 -3.32 -8.74 7.02
N MET A 70 -4.19 -8.28 6.11
CA MET A 70 -5.62 -8.14 6.39
C MET A 70 -6.33 -9.47 6.63
N ARG A 71 -6.05 -10.51 5.84
CA ARG A 71 -6.72 -11.82 5.97
C ARG A 71 -6.32 -12.55 7.25
N GLN A 72 -5.13 -12.30 7.77
CA GLN A 72 -4.62 -12.94 8.97
C GLN A 72 -4.84 -12.09 10.24
N ASN A 73 -5.56 -10.96 10.13
CA ASN A 73 -5.79 -10.02 11.22
C ASN A 73 -4.48 -9.55 11.90
N LEU A 74 -3.45 -9.30 11.09
CA LEU A 74 -2.10 -8.94 11.54
C LEU A 74 -1.89 -7.43 11.66
N GLU A 75 -2.92 -6.63 11.45
CA GLU A 75 -2.85 -5.17 11.44
C GLU A 75 -2.42 -4.56 12.79
N SER A 76 -2.61 -5.26 13.91
CA SER A 76 -2.16 -4.83 15.25
C SER A 76 -0.64 -4.86 15.42
N ALA A 77 0.07 -5.62 14.58
CA ALA A 77 1.54 -5.67 14.57
C ALA A 77 2.18 -4.50 13.82
N LEU A 78 1.39 -3.70 13.09
CA LEU A 78 1.87 -2.49 12.45
C LEU A 78 2.11 -1.41 13.50
N ASN A 79 3.20 -0.67 13.35
CA ASN A 79 3.53 0.49 14.19
C ASN A 79 3.51 1.79 13.36
N LEU A 80 3.74 2.92 14.01
CA LEU A 80 3.72 4.23 13.35
C LEU A 80 4.78 4.35 12.23
N ASP A 81 5.94 3.72 12.42
CA ASP A 81 6.99 3.67 11.39
C ASP A 81 6.54 2.92 10.14
N ALA A 82 5.85 1.79 10.33
CA ALA A 82 5.24 1.04 9.24
C ALA A 82 4.15 1.87 8.55
N CYS A 83 3.29 2.54 9.30
CA CYS A 83 2.25 3.41 8.73
C CYS A 83 2.88 4.49 7.83
N GLN A 84 3.89 5.20 8.34
CA GLN A 84 4.60 6.24 7.59
C GLN A 84 5.26 5.68 6.32
N ALA A 85 5.86 4.49 6.38
CA ALA A 85 6.56 3.89 5.25
C ALA A 85 5.62 3.29 4.18
N LEU A 86 4.46 2.77 4.58
CA LEU A 86 3.52 2.08 3.69
C LEU A 86 2.57 3.05 2.97
N LEU A 87 2.25 4.20 3.58
CA LEU A 87 1.36 5.21 2.98
C LEU A 87 1.81 5.75 1.61
N PRO A 88 3.11 6.07 1.38
CA PRO A 88 3.60 6.45 0.05
C PRO A 88 3.34 5.37 -1.01
N ILE A 89 3.57 4.10 -0.67
CA ILE A 89 3.36 2.97 -1.58
C ILE A 89 1.88 2.87 -1.98
N LEU A 90 1.01 2.98 -0.98
CA LEU A 90 -0.44 2.93 -1.18
C LEU A 90 -0.92 4.08 -2.06
N ARG A 91 -0.39 5.29 -1.84
CA ARG A 91 -0.68 6.46 -2.66
C ARG A 91 -0.30 6.21 -4.12
N ASP A 92 0.89 5.67 -4.38
CA ASP A 92 1.35 5.39 -5.76
C ASP A 92 0.46 4.33 -6.44
N MET A 93 -0.01 3.34 -5.67
CA MET A 93 -0.94 2.32 -6.17
C MET A 93 -2.32 2.84 -6.55
N LEU A 94 -2.76 4.00 -6.04
CA LEU A 94 -4.02 4.62 -6.47
C LEU A 94 -3.99 5.04 -7.95
N GLY A 95 -2.80 5.27 -8.50
CA GLY A 95 -2.59 5.53 -9.93
C GLY A 95 -2.45 4.26 -10.79
N SER A 96 -2.66 3.07 -10.23
CA SER A 96 -2.55 1.81 -10.96
C SER A 96 -3.63 1.70 -12.04
N LYS A 97 -3.25 1.23 -13.24
CA LYS A 97 -4.18 0.87 -14.32
C LYS A 97 -5.08 -0.35 -13.99
N TYR A 98 -4.74 -1.08 -12.93
CA TYR A 98 -5.50 -2.26 -12.49
C TYR A 98 -6.36 -1.91 -11.29
N ASP A 99 -7.67 -1.92 -11.48
CA ASP A 99 -8.70 -1.67 -10.47
C ASP A 99 -8.55 -2.51 -9.20
N GLU A 100 -8.10 -3.76 -9.34
CA GLU A 100 -7.90 -4.67 -8.21
C GLU A 100 -6.80 -4.18 -7.26
N PHE A 101 -5.75 -3.55 -7.81
CA PHE A 101 -4.65 -2.99 -7.01
C PHE A 101 -5.10 -1.70 -6.32
N VAL A 102 -5.86 -0.84 -7.01
CA VAL A 102 -6.45 0.37 -6.42
C VAL A 102 -7.38 -0.01 -5.26
N ALA A 103 -8.25 -1.00 -5.45
CA ALA A 103 -9.15 -1.47 -4.40
C ALA A 103 -8.41 -2.03 -3.19
N THR A 104 -7.35 -2.82 -3.42
CA THR A 104 -6.51 -3.36 -2.34
C THR A 104 -5.80 -2.24 -1.58
N ALA A 105 -5.30 -1.22 -2.29
CA ALA A 105 -4.68 -0.06 -1.67
C ALA A 105 -5.68 0.71 -0.79
N VAL A 106 -6.88 1.01 -1.29
CA VAL A 106 -7.92 1.69 -0.51
C VAL A 106 -8.31 0.91 0.75
N GLN A 107 -8.47 -0.41 0.64
CA GLN A 107 -8.76 -1.28 1.79
C GLN A 107 -7.64 -1.20 2.83
N PHE A 108 -6.38 -1.29 2.40
CA PHE A 108 -5.25 -1.25 3.32
C PHE A 108 -5.03 0.14 3.94
N VAL A 109 -5.27 1.22 3.20
CA VAL A 109 -5.28 2.59 3.78
C VAL A 109 -6.40 2.71 4.81
N SER A 110 -7.56 2.09 4.59
CA SER A 110 -8.66 2.08 5.57
C SER A 110 -8.24 1.41 6.88
N VAL A 111 -7.51 0.30 6.80
CA VAL A 111 -6.94 -0.39 7.98
C VAL A 111 -5.93 0.49 8.71
N LEU A 112 -5.02 1.14 7.99
CA LEU A 112 -4.06 2.08 8.59
C LEU A 112 -4.78 3.26 9.26
N LEU A 113 -5.80 3.81 8.61
CA LEU A 113 -6.60 4.89 9.16
C LEU A 113 -7.29 4.46 10.46
N GLN A 114 -7.91 3.27 10.49
CA GLN A 114 -8.57 2.75 11.69
C GLN A 114 -7.59 2.55 12.85
N ASN A 115 -6.39 2.04 12.58
CA ASN A 115 -5.41 1.75 13.63
C ASN A 115 -4.67 2.98 14.16
N PHE A 116 -4.41 3.98 13.30
CA PHE A 116 -3.54 5.10 13.64
C PHE A 116 -4.23 6.45 13.75
N SER A 117 -5.47 6.60 13.30
CA SER A 117 -6.18 7.89 13.30
C SER A 117 -6.18 8.56 14.67
N ARG A 118 -6.56 7.83 15.72
CA ARG A 118 -6.58 8.36 17.09
C ARG A 118 -5.21 8.80 17.56
N LEU A 119 -4.18 7.96 17.39
CA LEU A 119 -2.81 8.28 17.77
C LEU A 119 -2.31 9.56 17.06
N ILE A 120 -2.59 9.67 15.76
CA ILE A 120 -2.17 10.82 14.95
C ILE A 120 -2.90 12.08 15.43
N ALA A 121 -4.22 12.03 15.59
CA ALA A 121 -5.04 13.15 16.06
C ALA A 121 -4.59 13.61 17.46
N ASP A 122 -4.54 12.70 18.42
CA ASP A 122 -4.18 12.98 19.82
C ASP A 122 -2.78 13.61 19.90
N THR A 123 -1.81 13.06 19.15
CA THR A 123 -0.44 13.61 19.12
C THR A 123 -0.43 15.02 18.55
N ARG A 124 -1.03 15.24 17.37
CA ARG A 124 -1.04 16.55 16.70
C ARG A 124 -1.74 17.61 17.55
N LEU A 125 -2.90 17.29 18.13
CA LEU A 125 -3.65 18.21 19.00
C LEU A 125 -2.88 18.52 20.29
N SER A 126 -2.27 17.51 20.93
CA SER A 126 -1.53 17.71 22.18
C SER A 126 -0.30 18.61 22.01
N CYS A 127 0.31 18.62 20.82
CA CYS A 127 1.47 19.42 20.51
C CYS A 127 1.13 20.77 19.84
N ALA A 128 -0.13 21.03 19.46
CA ALA A 128 -0.51 22.21 18.67
C ALA A 128 -0.12 23.55 19.32
N ASN A 129 -0.11 23.62 20.65
CA ASN A 129 0.22 24.83 21.42
C ASN A 129 1.60 24.77 22.09
N VAL A 130 2.42 23.76 21.77
CA VAL A 130 3.75 23.58 22.35
C VAL A 130 4.79 23.82 21.25
N PRO A 131 5.66 24.85 21.38
CA PRO A 131 6.77 25.03 20.45
C PRO A 131 7.62 23.75 20.35
N GLU A 132 7.97 23.32 19.14
CA GLU A 132 8.72 22.07 18.92
C GLU A 132 10.02 21.99 19.76
N ARG A 133 10.70 23.13 19.94
CA ARG A 133 11.93 23.24 20.75
C ARG A 133 11.74 22.94 22.24
N GLN A 134 10.50 22.87 22.70
CA GLN A 134 10.14 22.54 24.09
C GLN A 134 9.68 21.08 24.24
N LEU A 135 9.57 20.33 23.13
CA LEU A 135 9.28 18.91 23.17
C LEU A 135 10.56 18.13 23.48
N ASP A 136 10.41 17.01 24.20
CA ASP A 136 11.48 16.03 24.26
C ASP A 136 11.68 15.38 22.88
N LEU A 137 12.90 14.89 22.62
CA LEU A 137 13.26 14.29 21.33
C LEU A 137 12.31 13.15 20.90
N PRO A 138 11.84 12.25 21.80
CA PRO A 138 10.85 11.23 21.45
C PRO A 138 9.49 11.79 21.00
N ARG A 139 8.99 12.84 21.66
CA ARG A 139 7.73 13.50 21.29
C ARG A 139 7.85 14.25 19.98
N GLU A 140 8.97 14.95 19.76
CA GLU A 140 9.26 15.62 18.50
C GLU A 140 9.26 14.61 17.33
N GLU A 141 9.98 13.49 17.48
CA GLU A 141 10.04 12.46 16.45
C GLU A 141 8.67 11.80 16.21
N ARG A 142 7.88 11.55 17.27
CA ARG A 142 6.51 11.04 17.10
C ARG A 142 5.64 12.05 16.35
N LEU A 143 5.68 13.33 16.72
CA LEU A 143 4.92 14.39 16.07
C LEU A 143 5.28 14.49 14.58
N ARG A 144 6.58 14.45 14.25
CA ARG A 144 7.07 14.44 12.87
C ARG A 144 6.48 13.29 12.05
N LYS A 145 6.45 12.07 12.60
CA LYS A 145 5.86 10.90 11.94
C LYS A 145 4.35 11.03 11.78
N CYS A 146 3.65 11.50 12.81
CA CYS A 146 2.21 11.75 12.76
C CYS A 146 1.84 12.78 11.69
N ASN A 147 2.61 13.88 11.58
CA ASN A 147 2.43 14.89 10.53
C ASN A 147 2.67 14.30 9.13
N ALA A 148 3.73 13.52 8.94
CA ALA A 148 3.99 12.85 7.67
C ALA A 148 2.85 11.89 7.26
N CYS A 149 2.34 11.09 8.20
CA CYS A 149 1.19 10.21 7.94
C CYS A 149 -0.05 11.03 7.56
N HIS A 150 -0.34 12.11 8.31
CA HIS A 150 -1.47 13.00 8.05
C HIS A 150 -1.40 13.63 6.66
N ASP A 151 -0.23 14.10 6.23
CA ASP A 151 -0.02 14.64 4.89
C ASP A 151 -0.25 13.58 3.81
N HIS A 152 0.25 12.35 3.99
CA HIS A 152 -0.03 11.27 3.04
C HIS A 152 -1.51 10.92 2.97
N PHE A 153 -2.22 10.87 4.10
CA PHE A 153 -3.68 10.69 4.11
C PHE A 153 -4.41 11.81 3.36
N ARG A 154 -3.96 13.05 3.51
CA ARG A 154 -4.50 14.20 2.78
C ARG A 154 -4.26 14.08 1.28
N GLU A 155 -3.07 13.68 0.84
CA GLU A 155 -2.80 13.48 -0.59
C GLU A 155 -3.59 12.31 -1.16
N ILE A 156 -3.75 11.22 -0.41
CA ILE A 156 -4.64 10.11 -0.80
C ILE A 156 -6.07 10.62 -1.00
N LEU A 157 -6.60 11.46 -0.11
CA LEU A 157 -7.94 12.04 -0.27
C LEU A 157 -8.07 12.84 -1.58
N ARG A 158 -7.03 13.60 -1.96
CA ARG A 158 -7.02 14.38 -3.21
C ARG A 158 -6.99 13.51 -4.46
N LEU A 159 -6.31 12.36 -4.41
CA LEU A 159 -6.22 11.41 -5.52
C LEU A 159 -7.51 10.60 -5.72
N LEU A 160 -8.32 10.45 -4.68
CA LEU A 160 -9.61 9.78 -4.81
C LEU A 160 -10.55 10.65 -5.66
N PRO A 161 -11.19 10.07 -6.70
CA PRO A 161 -12.14 10.82 -7.53
C PRO A 161 -13.30 11.31 -6.67
N ASP A 162 -13.75 12.53 -6.95
CA ASP A 162 -14.93 13.10 -6.30
C ASP A 162 -16.17 12.41 -6.87
N THR A 163 -16.47 11.26 -6.29
CA THR A 163 -17.63 10.46 -6.64
C THR A 163 -18.71 10.79 -5.63
N GLY A 164 -19.91 11.13 -6.12
CA GLY A 164 -21.08 11.40 -5.26
C GLY A 164 -21.42 10.22 -4.33
N ALA A 165 -22.51 10.33 -3.58
CA ALA A 165 -22.87 9.38 -2.50
C ALA A 165 -22.92 7.87 -2.87
N GLY A 166 -22.87 7.50 -4.16
CA GLY A 166 -22.78 6.13 -4.66
C GLY A 166 -21.41 5.68 -5.21
N GLY A 167 -20.34 6.46 -5.01
CA GLY A 167 -18.99 6.11 -5.44
C GLY A 167 -18.46 4.83 -4.79
N ARG A 168 -17.70 4.02 -5.55
CA ARG A 168 -17.04 2.79 -5.07
C ARG A 168 -16.25 2.99 -3.76
N PHE A 169 -15.70 4.19 -3.55
CA PHE A 169 -14.91 4.55 -2.38
C PHE A 169 -15.54 5.68 -1.54
N ALA A 170 -16.83 5.99 -1.72
CA ALA A 170 -17.48 7.12 -1.05
C ALA A 170 -17.40 7.03 0.49
N GLY A 171 -17.74 5.87 1.07
CA GLY A 171 -17.67 5.68 2.53
C GLY A 171 -16.25 5.82 3.09
N PHE A 172 -15.24 5.37 2.34
CA PHE A 172 -13.84 5.56 2.70
C PHE A 172 -13.44 7.03 2.63
N ARG A 173 -13.78 7.73 1.53
CA ARG A 173 -13.53 9.17 1.34
C ARG A 173 -14.11 9.98 2.49
N SER A 174 -15.38 9.73 2.88
CA SER A 174 -16.02 10.43 4.00
C SER A 174 -15.34 10.16 5.34
N SER A 175 -14.86 8.94 5.57
CA SER A 175 -14.14 8.60 6.81
C SER A 175 -12.77 9.27 6.88
N LEU A 176 -12.04 9.27 5.77
CA LEU A 176 -10.76 9.95 5.62
C LEU A 176 -10.90 11.48 5.78
N GLN A 177 -11.93 12.06 5.17
CA GLN A 177 -12.23 13.50 5.29
C GLN A 177 -12.56 13.88 6.74
N ARG A 178 -13.39 13.09 7.43
CA ARG A 178 -13.70 13.32 8.86
C ARG A 178 -12.44 13.28 9.72
N PHE A 179 -11.56 12.31 9.50
CA PHE A 179 -10.29 12.23 10.21
C PHE A 179 -9.43 13.48 10.00
N LEU A 180 -9.24 13.91 8.75
CA LEU A 180 -8.41 15.08 8.43
C LEU A 180 -8.98 16.39 8.98
N GLN A 181 -10.29 16.48 9.20
CA GLN A 181 -10.94 17.63 9.85
C GLN A 181 -10.81 17.60 11.39
N SER A 182 -10.55 16.43 11.96
CA SER A 182 -10.46 16.23 13.42
C SER A 182 -9.05 16.41 14.00
N CYS A 183 -8.03 16.61 13.16
CA CYS A 183 -6.62 16.64 13.57
C CYS A 183 -5.96 18.01 13.47
#